data_AF-A0A8H4MZP1-F1
#
_entry.id   AF-A0A8H4MZP1-F1
#
_cell.length_a   1.000
_cell.length_b   1.000
_cell.length_c   1.000
_cell.angle_alpha   90.00
_cell.angle_beta   90.00
_cell.angle_gamma   90.00
#
_symmetry.space_group_name_H-M   'P 1'
#
loop_
_entity.id
_entity.type
_entity.pdbx_description
1 polymer ?
#
loop_
_entity_poly.entity_id
_entity_poly.type
_entity_poly.pdbx_seq_one_letter_code
_entity_poly.pdbx_strand_id
1 'polypeptide(L)'
;MKFFLFASAAALAYGQVTYQDTSGTILRTDNGTYGPALEEFHYYYNQWPIGLAVSSTGRLFVCYTRGQYAYTLGEAVNKTAEAPYPSAELNLPVSVLNTSYNGIPFGSADSNGLISVQALYITSKTSDRDETLWALDTGRASIMDSQEKQ
;
A
#
# COMPACT_ATOMS: atom_id res chain seq x y z
N MET A 1 71.60 -14.17 36.39
CA MET A 1 70.65 -13.18 35.80
C MET A 1 69.64 -13.94 34.97
N LYS A 2 68.35 -13.82 35.29
CA LYS A 2 67.24 -14.51 34.61
C LYS A 2 66.91 -13.77 33.30
N PHE A 3 66.88 -14.49 32.18
CA PHE A 3 66.39 -14.00 30.90
C PHE A 3 64.86 -13.91 30.95
N PHE A 4 64.31 -12.72 30.72
CA PHE A 4 62.88 -12.53 30.50
C PHE A 4 62.58 -12.65 28.99
N LEU A 5 61.84 -13.68 28.61
CA LEU A 5 61.22 -13.82 27.30
C LEU A 5 59.98 -12.92 27.24
N PHE A 6 59.97 -11.95 26.32
CA PHE A 6 58.76 -11.23 25.94
C PHE A 6 58.00 -12.03 24.88
N ALA A 7 56.82 -12.52 25.22
CA ALA A 7 55.89 -13.08 24.24
C ALA A 7 55.05 -11.93 23.66
N SER A 8 55.22 -11.64 22.36
CA SER A 8 54.33 -10.73 21.64
C SER A 8 53.05 -11.47 21.25
N ALA A 9 51.93 -11.09 21.86
CA ALA A 9 50.61 -11.54 21.42
C ALA A 9 50.18 -10.72 20.20
N ALA A 10 50.15 -11.35 19.02
CA ALA A 10 49.53 -10.77 17.84
C ALA A 10 48.01 -10.98 17.94
N ALA A 11 47.26 -9.91 18.22
CA ALA A 11 45.80 -9.94 18.16
C ALA A 11 45.35 -9.90 16.70
N LEU A 12 44.75 -10.99 16.21
CA LEU A 12 44.01 -10.99 14.96
C LEU A 12 42.71 -10.21 15.18
N ALA A 13 42.66 -8.98 14.71
CA ALA A 13 41.42 -8.23 14.61
C ALA A 13 40.55 -8.90 13.53
N TYR A 14 39.54 -9.65 13.95
CA TYR A 14 38.44 -10.02 13.06
C TYR A 14 37.69 -8.75 12.73
N GLY A 15 37.98 -8.18 11.55
CA GLY A 15 37.14 -7.13 10.97
C GLY A 15 35.74 -7.69 10.80
N GLN A 16 34.82 -7.27 11.66
CA GLN A 16 33.41 -7.56 11.48
C GLN A 16 33.00 -6.87 10.17
N VAL A 17 32.72 -7.65 9.12
CA VAL A 17 32.18 -7.11 7.86
C VAL A 17 30.83 -6.51 8.20
N THR A 18 30.82 -5.20 8.45
CA THR A 18 29.60 -4.43 8.61
C THR A 18 29.15 -4.11 7.19
N TYR A 19 28.05 -4.71 6.77
CA TYR A 19 27.42 -4.34 5.51
C TYR A 19 27.02 -2.86 5.62
N GLN A 20 27.77 -1.98 4.94
CA GLN A 20 27.43 -0.58 4.76
C GLN A 20 26.49 -0.52 3.56
N ASP A 21 25.19 -0.46 3.82
CA ASP A 21 24.19 -0.28 2.77
C ASP A 21 24.30 1.14 2.21
N THR A 22 24.83 1.26 0.99
CA THR A 22 24.98 2.54 0.27
C THR A 22 23.79 2.87 -0.62
N SER A 23 22.80 1.99 -0.70
CA SER A 23 21.63 2.18 -1.57
C SER A 23 20.68 3.27 -1.08
N GLY A 24 20.72 3.60 0.22
CA GLY A 24 19.75 4.49 0.85
C GLY A 24 18.34 3.89 0.98
N THR A 25 18.17 2.59 0.70
CA THR A 25 16.91 1.87 0.89
C THR A 25 16.79 1.30 2.31
N ILE A 26 15.54 1.11 2.78
CA ILE A 26 15.24 0.31 3.97
C ILE A 26 14.89 -1.15 3.62
N LEU A 27 14.92 -1.50 2.32
CA LEU A 27 14.52 -2.79 1.78
C LEU A 27 15.74 -3.58 1.26
N ARG A 28 15.48 -4.79 0.74
CA ARG A 28 16.52 -5.59 0.07
C ARG A 28 16.79 -5.05 -1.32
N THR A 29 18.06 -4.88 -1.66
CA THR A 29 18.51 -4.42 -2.98
C THR A 29 18.62 -5.60 -3.95
N ASP A 30 18.08 -5.45 -5.16
CA ASP A 30 18.36 -6.36 -6.28
C ASP A 30 19.77 -6.08 -6.82
N ASN A 31 20.59 -7.12 -7.00
CA ASN A 31 21.93 -7.01 -7.57
C ASN A 31 21.93 -7.19 -9.11
N GLY A 32 20.75 -7.35 -9.71
CA GLY A 32 20.56 -7.39 -11.16
C GLY A 32 21.08 -6.12 -11.84
N THR A 33 21.78 -6.30 -12.95
CA THR A 33 22.42 -5.23 -13.73
C THR A 33 21.64 -4.85 -14.99
N TYR A 34 20.46 -5.42 -15.20
CA TYR A 34 19.66 -5.21 -16.40
C TYR A 34 18.36 -4.47 -16.10
N GLY A 35 18.13 -3.36 -16.81
CA GLY A 35 16.96 -2.50 -16.64
C GLY A 35 17.27 -1.17 -15.94
N PRO A 36 16.28 -0.28 -15.82
CA PRO A 36 16.40 0.95 -15.04
C PRO A 36 16.59 0.62 -13.55
N ALA A 37 17.14 1.58 -12.79
CA ALA A 37 17.25 1.45 -11.35
C ALA A 37 15.85 1.25 -10.72
N LEU A 38 15.76 0.35 -9.74
CA LEU A 38 14.52 0.13 -8.98
C LEU A 38 14.18 1.40 -8.19
N GLU A 39 12.93 1.83 -8.27
CA GLU A 39 12.42 2.96 -7.50
C GLU A 39 11.50 2.47 -6.39
N GLU A 40 11.77 2.91 -5.17
CA GLU A 40 10.84 2.76 -4.05
C GLU A 40 9.82 3.89 -4.08
N PHE A 41 8.61 3.58 -4.54
CA PHE A 41 7.61 4.61 -4.79
C PHE A 41 6.75 4.93 -3.56
N HIS A 42 6.25 3.90 -2.85
CA HIS A 42 5.33 4.09 -1.73
C HIS A 42 5.40 2.92 -0.73
N TYR A 43 5.27 3.23 0.57
CA TYR A 43 5.23 2.27 1.66
C TYR A 43 3.88 2.29 2.36
N TYR A 44 3.28 1.10 2.50
CA TYR A 44 1.99 0.92 3.15
C TYR A 44 2.16 0.65 4.65
N TYR A 45 1.58 1.50 5.49
CA TYR A 45 1.60 1.33 6.96
C TYR A 45 0.22 1.12 7.57
N ASN A 46 -0.84 1.60 6.92
CA ASN A 46 -2.18 1.65 7.50
C ASN A 46 -3.11 0.54 6.98
N GLN A 47 -2.97 0.18 5.71
CA GLN A 47 -3.87 -0.73 5.00
C GLN A 47 -3.10 -1.57 3.99
N TRP A 48 -3.59 -2.79 3.73
CA TRP A 48 -2.98 -3.68 2.74
C TRP A 48 -3.69 -3.51 1.39
N PRO A 49 -2.98 -3.08 0.34
CA PRO A 49 -3.59 -2.83 -0.96
C PRO A 49 -4.00 -4.13 -1.64
N ILE A 50 -5.08 -4.09 -2.43
CA ILE A 50 -5.52 -5.22 -3.27
C ILE A 50 -5.48 -4.91 -4.77
N GLY A 51 -5.32 -3.64 -5.14
CA GLY A 51 -5.18 -3.21 -6.53
C GLY A 51 -4.39 -1.91 -6.61
N LEU A 52 -3.55 -1.80 -7.64
CA LEU A 52 -2.66 -0.67 -7.87
C LEU A 52 -2.78 -0.25 -9.33
N ALA A 53 -2.77 1.06 -9.59
CA ALA A 53 -2.64 1.61 -10.93
C ALA A 53 -1.81 2.89 -10.89
N VAL A 54 -0.89 3.03 -11.85
CA VAL A 54 -0.01 4.21 -11.96
C VAL A 54 -0.35 4.94 -13.25
N SER A 55 -0.65 6.23 -13.13
CA SER A 55 -0.92 7.11 -14.27
C SER A 55 0.34 7.44 -15.06
N SER A 56 0.17 7.93 -16.29
CA SER A 56 1.26 8.43 -17.12
C SER A 56 2.09 9.56 -16.47
N THR A 57 1.52 10.28 -15.50
CA THR A 57 2.20 11.33 -14.74
C THR A 57 2.78 10.84 -13.42
N GLY A 58 2.81 9.53 -13.16
CA GLY A 58 3.37 8.92 -11.96
C GLY A 58 2.47 8.98 -10.73
N ARG A 59 1.21 9.41 -10.83
CA ARG A 59 0.25 9.32 -9.70
C ARG A 59 -0.10 7.86 -9.46
N LEU A 60 0.04 7.40 -8.22
CA LEU A 60 -0.31 6.05 -7.78
C LEU A 60 -1.69 6.05 -7.14
N PHE A 61 -2.58 5.25 -7.72
CA PHE A 61 -3.89 4.95 -7.17
C PHE A 61 -3.92 3.55 -6.59
N VAL A 62 -4.64 3.41 -5.50
CA VAL A 62 -4.68 2.19 -4.68
C VAL A 62 -6.10 1.89 -4.28
N CYS A 63 -6.52 0.63 -4.39
CA CYS A 63 -7.78 0.17 -3.82
C CYS A 63 -7.59 -0.87 -2.71
N TYR A 64 -8.53 -0.89 -1.79
CA TYR A 64 -8.51 -1.70 -0.58
C TYR A 64 -9.84 -2.44 -0.44
N THR A 65 -9.79 -3.69 0.03
CA THR A 65 -11.01 -4.42 0.41
C THR A 65 -11.74 -3.61 1.47
N ARG A 66 -12.99 -3.23 1.18
CA ARG A 66 -13.75 -2.43 2.14
C ARG A 66 -14.09 -3.26 3.38
N GLY A 67 -13.57 -2.84 4.52
CA GLY A 67 -13.99 -3.27 5.85
C GLY A 67 -14.20 -2.04 6.73
N GLN A 68 -13.45 -1.94 7.82
CA GLN A 68 -13.47 -0.78 8.73
C GLN A 68 -12.57 0.39 8.28
N TYR A 69 -12.00 0.33 7.07
CA TYR A 69 -11.13 1.38 6.56
C TYR A 69 -11.86 2.71 6.33
N ALA A 70 -11.13 3.82 6.22
CA ALA A 70 -11.77 5.13 6.02
C ALA A 70 -12.28 5.31 4.58
N TYR A 71 -11.63 4.66 3.60
CA TYR A 71 -11.91 4.77 2.17
C TYR A 71 -11.61 3.42 1.48
N THR A 72 -12.11 3.25 0.25
CA THR A 72 -11.85 2.06 -0.58
C THR A 72 -10.93 2.38 -1.75
N LEU A 73 -10.89 3.64 -2.18
CA LEU A 73 -10.00 4.14 -3.24
C LEU A 73 -9.21 5.32 -2.71
N GLY A 74 -7.89 5.24 -2.84
CA GLY A 74 -6.97 6.30 -2.44
C GLY A 74 -5.94 6.61 -3.52
N GLU A 75 -5.30 7.76 -3.35
CA GLU A 75 -4.13 8.21 -4.09
C GLU A 75 -2.97 8.39 -3.12
N ALA A 76 -1.79 7.89 -3.46
CA ALA A 76 -0.58 8.17 -2.69
C ALA A 76 -0.23 9.66 -2.81
N VAL A 77 -0.19 10.37 -1.68
CA VAL A 77 0.14 11.80 -1.62
C VAL A 77 1.60 12.05 -1.23
N ASN A 78 2.26 11.05 -0.67
CA ASN A 78 3.70 11.02 -0.42
C ASN A 78 4.16 9.56 -0.27
N LYS A 79 5.44 9.35 0.07
CA LYS A 79 6.04 8.00 0.17
C LYS A 79 5.41 7.11 1.25
N THR A 80 4.64 7.65 2.19
CA THR A 80 4.15 6.92 3.37
C THR A 80 2.68 7.16 3.70
N ALA A 81 1.95 7.93 2.88
CA ALA A 81 0.57 8.28 3.13
C ALA A 81 -0.26 8.40 1.85
N GLU A 82 -1.52 8.02 1.98
CA GLU A 82 -2.54 8.08 0.94
C GLU A 82 -3.72 8.95 1.41
N ALA A 83 -4.45 9.52 0.46
CA ALA A 83 -5.67 10.28 0.70
C ALA A 83 -6.83 9.67 -0.11
N PRO A 84 -8.09 9.77 0.38
CA PRO A 84 -9.23 9.26 -0.35
C PRO A 84 -9.37 9.95 -1.71
N TYR A 85 -9.60 9.16 -2.75
CA TYR A 85 -9.74 9.63 -4.13
C TYR A 85 -11.10 9.22 -4.70
N PRO A 86 -11.78 10.08 -5.50
CA PRO A 86 -11.41 11.46 -5.82
C PRO A 86 -11.62 12.44 -4.67
N SER A 87 -12.42 12.07 -3.66
CA SER A 87 -12.57 12.83 -2.43
C SER A 87 -13.02 11.92 -1.27
N ALA A 88 -12.99 12.46 -0.05
CA ALA A 88 -13.49 11.76 1.13
C ALA A 88 -15.01 11.54 1.05
N GLU A 89 -15.76 12.50 0.49
CA GLU A 89 -17.23 12.45 0.40
C GLU A 89 -17.71 11.34 -0.54
N LEU A 90 -16.94 11.08 -1.60
CA LEU A 90 -17.23 9.99 -2.53
C LEU A 90 -16.77 8.62 -2.01
N ASN A 91 -15.96 8.55 -0.96
CA ASN A 91 -15.66 7.28 -0.30
C ASN A 91 -16.61 7.12 0.89
N LEU A 92 -17.65 6.30 0.72
CA LEU A 92 -18.73 6.25 1.70
C LEU A 92 -18.23 5.83 3.09
N PRO A 93 -18.70 6.49 4.17
CA PRO A 93 -18.29 6.15 5.53
C PRO A 93 -18.77 4.76 5.93
N VAL A 94 -18.10 4.15 6.91
CA VAL A 94 -18.39 2.78 7.37
C VAL A 94 -19.87 2.61 7.77
N SER A 95 -20.47 3.64 8.35
CA SER A 95 -21.86 3.64 8.84
C SER A 95 -22.93 3.47 7.76
N VAL A 96 -22.58 3.63 6.47
CA VAL A 96 -23.54 3.53 5.36
C VAL A 96 -23.19 2.43 4.36
N LEU A 97 -22.24 1.54 4.70
CA LEU A 97 -21.85 0.42 3.83
C LEU A 97 -22.82 -0.76 3.89
N ASN A 98 -23.68 -0.79 4.89
CA ASN A 98 -24.71 -1.80 5.05
C ASN A 98 -26.09 -1.15 5.22
N THR A 99 -27.10 -1.96 4.97
CA THR A 99 -28.50 -1.65 5.26
C THR A 99 -29.14 -2.89 5.88
N SER A 100 -30.32 -2.74 6.46
CA SER A 100 -31.08 -3.87 7.00
C SER A 100 -32.46 -3.93 6.36
N TYR A 101 -32.88 -5.13 5.98
CA TYR A 101 -34.24 -5.41 5.55
C TYR A 101 -34.76 -6.61 6.35
N ASN A 102 -35.86 -6.41 7.08
CA ASN A 102 -36.43 -7.40 8.00
C ASN A 102 -35.41 -7.99 9.00
N GLY A 103 -34.47 -7.17 9.48
CA GLY A 103 -33.44 -7.59 10.43
C GLY A 103 -32.26 -8.36 9.81
N ILE A 104 -32.24 -8.55 8.49
CA ILE A 104 -31.14 -9.20 7.77
C ILE A 104 -30.20 -8.12 7.22
N PRO A 105 -28.88 -8.21 7.47
CA PRO A 105 -27.92 -7.27 6.93
C PRO A 105 -27.69 -7.49 5.43
N PHE A 106 -27.66 -6.40 4.67
CA PHE A 106 -27.31 -6.35 3.25
C PHE A 106 -26.23 -5.30 3.00
N GLY A 107 -25.47 -5.46 1.92
CA GLY A 107 -24.62 -4.37 1.43
C GLY A 107 -25.45 -3.16 1.03
N SER A 108 -24.87 -1.97 1.18
CA SER A 108 -25.50 -0.72 0.77
C SER A 108 -25.88 -0.72 -0.71
N ALA A 109 -26.99 -0.06 -1.02
CA ALA A 109 -27.46 0.20 -2.38
C ALA A 109 -27.23 1.67 -2.79
N ASP A 110 -26.36 2.39 -2.08
CA ASP A 110 -26.02 3.76 -2.40
C ASP A 110 -25.42 3.86 -3.81
N SER A 111 -26.00 4.72 -4.64
CA SER A 111 -25.60 4.92 -6.03
C SER A 111 -24.72 6.16 -6.25
N ASN A 112 -24.42 6.89 -5.17
CA ASN A 112 -23.78 8.20 -5.22
C ASN A 112 -22.32 8.18 -4.77
N GLY A 113 -21.87 7.12 -4.08
CA GLY A 113 -20.50 7.00 -3.62
C GLY A 113 -19.91 5.60 -3.79
N LEU A 114 -18.61 5.52 -3.53
CA LEU A 114 -17.81 4.30 -3.57
C LEU A 114 -18.00 3.51 -2.29
N ILE A 115 -18.35 2.23 -2.46
CA ILE A 115 -18.60 1.27 -1.39
C ILE A 115 -17.39 0.34 -1.26
N SER A 116 -17.02 -0.39 -2.31
CA SER A 116 -15.97 -1.41 -2.25
C SER A 116 -15.33 -1.63 -3.62
N VAL A 117 -14.37 -0.75 -3.95
CA VAL A 117 -13.54 -0.84 -5.15
C VAL A 117 -12.55 -2.00 -4.99
N GLN A 118 -12.58 -2.96 -5.92
CA GLN A 118 -11.75 -4.16 -5.87
C GLN A 118 -10.74 -4.29 -7.01
N ALA A 119 -10.88 -3.48 -8.05
CA ALA A 119 -9.91 -3.43 -9.14
C ALA A 119 -9.77 -2.02 -9.69
N LEU A 120 -8.54 -1.71 -10.10
CA LEU A 120 -8.18 -0.48 -10.77
C LEU A 120 -7.53 -0.81 -12.10
N TYR A 121 -7.82 0.02 -13.10
CA TYR A 121 -7.15 -0.04 -14.39
C TYR A 121 -7.04 1.35 -14.97
N ILE A 122 -5.90 1.68 -15.59
CA ILE A 122 -5.73 2.95 -16.29
C ILE A 122 -5.64 2.66 -17.78
N THR A 123 -6.51 3.30 -18.54
CA THR A 123 -6.40 3.34 -19.99
C THR A 123 -5.68 4.61 -20.40
N SER A 124 -4.64 4.48 -21.23
CA SER A 124 -3.87 5.61 -21.73
C SER A 124 -4.71 6.60 -22.52
N LYS A 125 -4.20 7.83 -22.61
CA LYS A 125 -4.76 8.87 -23.47
C LYS A 125 -4.74 8.45 -24.94
N THR A 126 -5.81 8.73 -25.64
CA THR A 126 -5.95 8.62 -27.09
C THR A 126 -6.17 10.01 -27.70
N SER A 127 -6.34 10.10 -29.02
CA SER A 127 -6.65 11.37 -29.69
C SER A 127 -8.02 11.94 -29.30
N ASP A 128 -8.93 11.10 -28.81
CA ASP A 128 -10.34 11.41 -28.53
C ASP A 128 -10.75 11.20 -27.06
N ARG A 129 -9.89 10.64 -26.21
CA ARG A 129 -10.16 10.41 -24.79
C ARG A 129 -8.91 10.66 -23.95
N ASP A 130 -9.08 11.36 -22.84
CA ASP A 130 -8.02 11.49 -21.85
C ASP A 130 -7.66 10.16 -21.18
N GLU A 131 -6.50 10.16 -20.51
CA GLU A 131 -6.14 9.05 -19.63
C GLU A 131 -7.20 8.91 -18.55
N THR A 132 -7.69 7.69 -18.36
CA THR A 132 -8.86 7.42 -17.53
C THR A 132 -8.53 6.33 -16.53
N LEU A 133 -8.75 6.63 -15.24
CA LEU A 133 -8.79 5.63 -14.17
C LEU A 133 -10.17 4.98 -14.15
N TRP A 134 -10.20 3.68 -14.34
CA TRP A 134 -11.37 2.82 -14.18
C TRP A 134 -11.32 2.15 -12.81
N ALA A 135 -12.43 2.24 -12.08
CA ALA A 135 -12.60 1.59 -10.78
C ALA A 135 -13.77 0.62 -10.86
N LEU A 136 -13.53 -0.64 -10.49
CA LEU A 136 -14.58 -1.64 -10.34
C LEU A 136 -15.08 -1.63 -8.89
N ASP A 137 -16.18 -0.93 -8.65
CA ASP A 137 -16.89 -1.00 -7.39
C ASP A 137 -17.86 -2.17 -7.37
N THR A 138 -17.69 -3.06 -6.40
CA THR A 138 -18.51 -4.25 -6.24
C THR A 138 -19.79 -3.99 -5.44
N GLY A 139 -19.89 -2.86 -4.73
CA GLY A 139 -21.02 -2.58 -3.84
C GLY A 139 -21.15 -3.56 -2.66
N ARG A 140 -20.09 -4.34 -2.38
CA ARG A 140 -20.10 -5.44 -1.40
C ARG A 140 -18.89 -5.34 -0.49
N ALA A 141 -19.01 -4.52 0.55
CA ALA A 141 -18.02 -4.46 1.60
C ALA A 141 -18.02 -5.74 2.43
N SER A 142 -16.85 -6.11 2.95
CA SER A 142 -16.73 -7.10 4.01
C SER A 142 -17.29 -6.50 5.29
N ILE A 143 -18.51 -6.89 5.65
CA ILE A 143 -19.11 -6.57 6.94
C ILE A 143 -18.49 -7.56 7.92
N MET A 144 -17.54 -7.09 8.72
CA MET A 144 -17.25 -7.76 9.98
C MET A 144 -18.49 -7.51 10.84
N ASP A 145 -19.49 -8.38 10.76
CA ASP A 145 -20.51 -8.40 11.80
C ASP A 145 -19.74 -8.59 13.09
N SER A 146 -19.82 -7.61 13.98
CA SER A 146 -19.73 -7.93 15.38
C SER A 146 -20.87 -8.92 15.62
N GLN A 147 -20.58 -10.21 15.46
CA GLN A 147 -21.01 -11.13 16.49
C GLN A 147 -20.36 -10.59 17.77
N GLU A 148 -21.02 -9.59 18.36
CA GLU A 148 -20.94 -9.38 19.80
C GLU A 148 -21.08 -10.79 20.36
N LYS A 149 -20.03 -11.24 21.04
CA LYS A 149 -20.09 -12.44 21.85
C LYS A 149 -21.34 -12.31 22.70
N GLN A 150 -22.37 -13.11 22.40
CA GLN A 150 -23.35 -13.49 23.40
C GLN A 150 -22.66 -14.32 24.46
#